data_AF-A0A7V8NUP7-F1
#
_entry.id   AF-A0A7V8NUP7-F1
#
_cell.length_a   1.000
_cell.length_b   1.000
_cell.length_c   1.000
_cell.angle_alpha   90.00
_cell.angle_beta   90.00
_cell.angle_gamma   90.00
#
_symmetry.space_group_name_H-M   'P 1'
#
loop_
_entity.id
_entity.type
_entity.pdbx_description
1 polymer ?
#
loop_
_entity_poly.entity_id
_entity_poly.type
_entity_poly.pdbx_seq_one_letter_code
_entity_poly.pdbx_strand_id
1 'polypeptide(L)'
;MRPHTFCLIFASALMVVGLAAAPATPRHHHSVNISGGDRRPANDCSDLRIRFDDRDAVVRAETRTLSKAEAPVLKVHPHANGGTQMVGWDQNNYSVTACKAVEAGDGAEGRLSGITMSIENGSVSTHGPSGEAEHWTVYLLIRTPKSATVEVETLNGPISFYDVDGKLTAHAHNGPISMRNFSGDADISALNGPISVEGSSGSLRIRTENG
;
A
#
# COMPACT_ATOMS: atom_id res chain seq x y z
N MET A 1 37.78 82.75 24.66
CA MET A 1 36.86 82.92 23.51
C MET A 1 36.05 81.64 23.36
N ARG A 2 34.71 81.76 23.47
CA ARG A 2 33.61 80.81 23.13
C ARG A 2 33.74 79.31 23.52
N PRO A 3 32.82 78.77 24.36
CA PRO A 3 32.58 77.34 24.43
C PRO A 3 31.62 76.91 23.29
N HIS A 4 31.97 75.85 22.58
CA HIS A 4 31.09 75.23 21.58
C HIS A 4 30.30 74.08 22.20
N THR A 5 28.99 74.25 22.17
CA THR A 5 27.93 73.28 22.41
C THR A 5 28.08 72.07 21.49
N PHE A 6 28.09 70.84 22.04
CA PHE A 6 27.99 69.62 21.24
C PHE A 6 26.64 68.95 21.49
N CYS A 7 25.89 68.76 20.41
CA CYS A 7 24.51 68.29 20.37
C CYS A 7 24.47 66.76 20.28
N LEU A 8 23.53 66.15 21.00
CA LEU A 8 23.20 64.72 21.05
C LEU A 8 22.62 64.20 19.74
N ILE A 9 22.97 62.97 19.33
CA ILE A 9 22.07 62.11 18.56
C ILE A 9 22.20 60.66 19.06
N PHE A 10 21.20 60.20 19.82
CA PHE A 10 20.96 58.78 20.08
C PHE A 10 20.23 58.20 18.86
N ALA A 11 20.86 57.28 18.13
CA ALA A 11 20.19 56.54 17.05
C ALA A 11 19.69 55.20 17.61
N SER A 12 18.37 55.09 17.78
CA SER A 12 17.68 53.84 18.13
C SER A 12 17.55 52.96 16.89
N ALA A 13 18.23 51.82 16.88
CA ALA A 13 18.08 50.81 15.82
C ALA A 13 16.90 49.89 16.13
N LEU A 14 15.79 50.06 15.40
CA LEU A 14 14.70 49.08 15.34
C LEU A 14 15.09 47.93 14.39
N MET A 15 15.34 46.75 14.95
CA MET A 15 15.45 45.51 14.16
C MET A 15 14.04 45.02 13.81
N VAL A 16 13.66 45.15 12.54
CA VAL A 16 12.47 44.51 11.99
C VAL A 16 12.84 43.06 11.63
N VAL A 17 12.39 42.11 12.44
CA VAL A 17 12.49 40.68 12.10
C VAL A 17 11.35 40.38 11.10
N GLY A 18 11.68 40.33 9.82
CA GLY A 18 10.77 39.86 8.78
C GLY A 18 10.63 38.34 8.87
N LEU A 19 9.45 37.83 9.20
CA LEU A 19 9.11 36.42 8.93
C LEU A 19 9.00 36.25 7.41
N ALA A 20 10.05 35.72 6.79
CA ALA A 20 9.95 35.20 5.43
C ALA A 20 9.14 33.90 5.48
N ALA A 21 7.89 33.93 5.00
CA ALA A 21 7.15 32.71 4.71
C ALA A 21 7.93 31.95 3.62
N ALA A 22 8.42 30.75 3.95
CA ALA A 22 9.00 29.86 2.95
C ALA A 22 7.95 29.54 1.89
N PRO A 23 8.28 29.59 0.59
CA PRO A 23 7.35 29.19 -0.45
C PRO A 23 7.05 27.69 -0.27
N ALA A 24 5.78 27.35 -0.05
CA ALA A 24 5.33 25.97 -0.12
C ALA A 24 5.50 25.50 -1.56
N THR A 25 6.42 24.57 -1.80
CA THR A 25 6.54 23.89 -3.08
C THR A 25 5.26 23.08 -3.32
N PRO A 26 4.64 23.15 -4.51
CA PRO A 26 3.48 22.34 -4.81
C PRO A 26 3.91 20.87 -4.81
N ARG A 27 3.41 20.08 -3.84
CA ARG A 27 3.51 18.63 -3.89
C ARG A 27 2.63 18.15 -5.03
N HIS A 28 3.26 17.78 -6.15
CA HIS A 28 2.55 17.05 -7.19
C HIS A 28 2.17 15.68 -6.61
N HIS A 29 0.88 15.46 -6.36
CA HIS A 29 0.38 14.15 -5.98
C HIS A 29 0.41 13.26 -7.21
N HIS A 30 1.38 12.35 -7.27
CA HIS A 30 1.42 11.31 -8.30
C HIS A 30 0.30 10.31 -8.04
N SER A 31 -0.46 10.02 -9.08
CA SER A 31 -1.53 9.02 -9.01
C SER A 31 -0.98 7.64 -9.37
N VAL A 32 -1.40 6.63 -8.61
CA VAL A 32 -1.11 5.23 -8.92
C VAL A 32 -2.43 4.55 -9.21
N ASN A 33 -2.58 4.04 -10.44
CA ASN A 33 -3.76 3.30 -10.85
C ASN A 33 -3.38 1.84 -11.12
N ILE A 34 -4.06 0.93 -10.43
CA ILE A 34 -3.90 -0.52 -10.60
C ILE A 34 -5.21 -1.07 -11.12
N SER A 35 -5.14 -1.83 -12.22
CA SER A 35 -6.31 -2.46 -12.83
C SER A 35 -5.96 -3.86 -13.30
N GLY A 36 -6.96 -4.73 -13.43
CA GLY A 36 -6.75 -6.15 -13.66
C GLY A 36 -6.97 -6.94 -12.38
N GLY A 37 -7.51 -8.16 -12.50
CA GLY A 37 -7.96 -8.95 -11.36
C GLY A 37 -9.45 -8.78 -11.00
N ASP A 38 -10.18 -7.84 -11.63
CA ASP A 38 -11.53 -7.45 -11.19
C ASP A 38 -12.65 -8.40 -11.67
N ARG A 39 -12.52 -8.96 -12.88
CA ARG A 39 -13.50 -9.96 -13.40
C ARG A 39 -13.10 -11.39 -13.05
N ARG A 40 -11.79 -11.64 -13.04
CA ARG A 40 -11.16 -12.92 -12.72
C ARG A 40 -9.86 -12.61 -12.00
N PRO A 41 -9.45 -13.43 -11.02
CA PRO A 41 -8.20 -13.22 -10.31
C PRO A 41 -7.03 -13.18 -11.30
N ALA A 42 -6.11 -12.24 -11.09
CA ALA A 42 -4.84 -12.20 -11.80
C ALA A 42 -4.02 -13.45 -11.45
N ASN A 43 -3.44 -14.11 -12.46
CA ASN A 43 -2.64 -15.32 -12.28
C ASN A 43 -1.19 -14.99 -11.92
N ASP A 44 -0.67 -13.91 -12.51
CA ASP A 44 0.66 -13.37 -12.31
C ASP A 44 0.66 -11.85 -12.56
N CYS A 45 1.83 -11.21 -12.42
CA CYS A 45 1.97 -9.77 -12.53
C CYS A 45 1.72 -9.21 -13.93
N SER A 46 1.72 -10.02 -14.98
CA SER A 46 1.43 -9.58 -16.36
C SER A 46 -0.06 -9.38 -16.62
N ASP A 47 -0.93 -9.97 -15.79
CA ASP A 47 -2.37 -9.74 -15.80
C ASP A 47 -2.75 -8.37 -15.19
N LEU A 48 -1.80 -7.72 -14.50
CA LEU A 48 -2.00 -6.42 -13.86
C LEU A 48 -1.50 -5.30 -14.77
N ARG A 49 -2.31 -4.24 -14.90
CA ARG A 49 -1.89 -2.98 -15.48
C ARG A 49 -1.74 -1.94 -14.40
N ILE A 50 -0.48 -1.60 -14.11
CA ILE A 50 -0.09 -0.59 -13.12
C ILE A 50 0.42 0.64 -13.87
N ARG A 51 -0.14 1.81 -13.53
CA ARG A 51 0.23 3.10 -14.12
C ARG A 51 0.59 4.11 -13.03
N PHE A 52 1.62 4.89 -13.31
CA PHE A 52 1.95 6.11 -12.57
C PHE A 52 1.55 7.28 -13.46
N ASP A 53 0.59 8.07 -12.99
CA ASP A 53 -0.09 9.07 -13.80
C ASP A 53 -0.60 8.44 -15.11
N ASP A 54 -0.20 8.99 -16.26
CA ASP A 54 -0.61 8.50 -17.57
C ASP A 54 0.37 7.48 -18.18
N ARG A 55 1.37 6.97 -17.44
CA ARG A 55 2.40 6.08 -17.98
C ARG A 55 2.33 4.68 -17.38
N ASP A 56 2.47 3.67 -18.23
CA ASP A 56 2.59 2.28 -17.77
C ASP A 56 3.90 2.12 -16.96
N ALA A 57 3.82 1.38 -15.86
CA ALA A 57 4.94 1.13 -14.97
C ALA A 57 5.92 0.11 -15.55
N VAL A 58 7.17 0.16 -15.08
CA VAL A 58 8.10 -0.99 -15.23
C VAL A 58 7.85 -1.94 -14.07
N VAL A 59 7.51 -3.19 -14.38
CA VAL A 59 7.13 -4.21 -13.38
C VAL A 59 8.14 -5.36 -13.32
N ARG A 60 8.47 -5.81 -12.11
CA ARG A 60 9.25 -7.03 -11.84
C ARG A 60 8.56 -7.87 -10.78
N ALA A 61 8.49 -9.17 -11.01
CA ALA A 61 7.93 -10.12 -10.06
C ALA A 61 9.02 -10.69 -9.15
N GLU A 62 8.70 -10.86 -7.88
CA GLU A 62 9.45 -11.68 -6.93
C GLU A 62 8.48 -12.61 -6.20
N THR A 63 8.76 -13.92 -6.13
CA THR A 63 7.89 -14.89 -5.46
C THR A 63 8.62 -15.55 -4.29
N ARG A 64 7.95 -15.70 -3.17
CA ARG A 64 8.39 -16.46 -2.00
C ARG A 64 7.30 -17.42 -1.55
N THR A 65 7.70 -18.57 -1.05
CA THR A 65 6.79 -19.56 -0.47
C THR A 65 7.04 -19.71 1.01
N LEU A 66 5.98 -19.99 1.77
CA LEU A 66 6.04 -20.24 3.20
C LEU A 66 5.05 -21.35 3.55
N SER A 67 5.40 -22.20 4.49
CA SER A 67 4.52 -23.24 5.02
C SER A 67 3.55 -22.67 6.05
N LYS A 68 2.46 -23.41 6.34
CA LYS A 68 1.57 -23.10 7.47
C LYS A 68 2.28 -23.19 8.83
N ALA A 69 3.40 -23.90 8.92
CA ALA A 69 4.19 -23.97 10.15
C ALA A 69 5.00 -22.67 10.36
N GLU A 70 5.52 -22.08 9.29
CA GLU A 70 6.23 -20.79 9.32
C GLU A 70 5.27 -19.60 9.50
N ALA A 71 4.03 -19.72 9.01
CA ALA A 71 2.97 -18.73 9.23
C ALA A 71 1.64 -19.40 9.62
N PRO A 72 1.47 -19.76 10.92
CA PRO A 72 0.20 -20.25 11.43
C PRO A 72 -0.94 -19.24 11.24
N VAL A 73 -0.59 -17.94 11.34
CA VAL A 73 -1.38 -16.80 10.90
C VAL A 73 -0.54 -16.04 9.87
N LEU A 74 -1.06 -15.89 8.66
CA LEU A 74 -0.42 -15.04 7.64
C LEU A 74 -0.89 -13.61 7.81
N LYS A 75 0.01 -12.72 8.23
CA LYS A 75 -0.25 -11.28 8.33
C LYS A 75 0.29 -10.59 7.10
N VAL A 76 -0.50 -9.71 6.50
CA VAL A 76 -0.13 -9.03 5.25
C VAL A 76 -0.30 -7.52 5.42
N HIS A 77 0.83 -6.82 5.35
CA HIS A 77 0.91 -5.36 5.37
C HIS A 77 1.52 -4.89 4.04
N PRO A 78 0.71 -4.70 2.99
CA PRO A 78 1.19 -4.19 1.71
C PRO A 78 1.73 -2.76 1.84
N HIS A 79 2.39 -2.30 0.78
CA HIS A 79 2.75 -0.89 0.63
C HIS A 79 1.53 0.02 0.83
N ALA A 80 1.76 1.24 1.33
CA ALA A 80 0.70 2.20 1.63
C ALA A 80 -0.20 2.52 0.43
N ASN A 81 0.31 2.43 -0.79
CA ASN A 81 -0.42 2.64 -2.05
C ASN A 81 -0.53 1.34 -2.89
N GLY A 82 -0.37 0.19 -2.24
CA GLY A 82 -0.39 -1.15 -2.82
C GLY A 82 -1.72 -1.86 -2.57
N GLY A 83 -1.96 -2.92 -3.34
CA GLY A 83 -3.14 -3.77 -3.18
C GLY A 83 -2.76 -5.21 -2.91
N THR A 84 -3.75 -5.99 -2.48
CA THR A 84 -3.58 -7.41 -2.20
C THR A 84 -4.71 -8.20 -2.86
N GLN A 85 -4.35 -9.21 -3.65
CA GLN A 85 -5.25 -10.25 -4.10
C GLN A 85 -4.88 -11.57 -3.43
N MET A 86 -5.86 -12.26 -2.87
CA MET A 86 -5.68 -13.58 -2.30
C MET A 86 -6.59 -14.60 -2.98
N VAL A 87 -6.02 -15.73 -3.38
CA VAL A 87 -6.73 -16.83 -4.05
C VAL A 87 -6.48 -18.12 -3.29
N GLY A 88 -7.53 -18.82 -2.87
CA GLY A 88 -7.38 -20.14 -2.26
C GLY A 88 -6.94 -21.20 -3.27
N TRP A 89 -6.17 -22.18 -2.81
CA TRP A 89 -5.68 -23.28 -3.66
C TRP A 89 -5.49 -24.59 -2.89
N ASP A 90 -5.27 -25.68 -3.63
CA ASP A 90 -5.18 -27.04 -3.09
C ASP A 90 -3.78 -27.42 -2.56
N GLN A 91 -2.87 -26.46 -2.40
CA GLN A 91 -1.55 -26.68 -1.78
C GLN A 91 -1.60 -26.36 -0.28
N ASN A 92 -0.67 -26.93 0.50
CA ASN A 92 -0.56 -26.71 1.95
C ASN A 92 0.48 -25.65 2.34
N ASN A 93 0.85 -24.78 1.40
CA ASN A 93 1.77 -23.66 1.59
C ASN A 93 1.10 -22.39 1.06
N TYR A 94 1.67 -21.23 1.41
CA TYR A 94 1.36 -19.97 0.74
C TYR A 94 2.40 -19.73 -0.36
N SER A 95 1.97 -19.09 -1.44
CA SER A 95 2.85 -18.48 -2.45
C SER A 95 2.54 -17.00 -2.53
N VAL A 96 3.52 -16.17 -2.20
CA VAL A 96 3.42 -14.72 -2.16
C VAL A 96 4.24 -14.16 -3.31
N THR A 97 3.59 -13.55 -4.29
CA THR A 97 4.24 -12.87 -5.41
C THR A 97 4.08 -11.36 -5.26
N ALA A 98 5.20 -10.66 -5.13
CA ALA A 98 5.28 -9.21 -5.17
C ALA A 98 5.44 -8.72 -6.61
N CYS A 99 4.43 -8.02 -7.12
CA CYS A 99 4.50 -7.28 -8.36
C CYS A 99 5.06 -5.89 -8.07
N LYS A 100 6.39 -5.78 -8.11
CA LYS A 100 7.13 -4.55 -7.83
C LYS A 100 7.05 -3.64 -9.05
N ALA A 101 6.50 -2.45 -8.87
CA ALA A 101 6.25 -1.52 -9.96
C ALA A 101 6.87 -0.16 -9.66
N VAL A 102 7.49 0.45 -10.66
CA VAL A 102 8.02 1.81 -10.59
C VAL A 102 7.60 2.61 -11.82
N GLU A 103 7.61 3.93 -11.68
CA GLU A 103 7.46 4.80 -12.84
C GLU A 103 8.59 4.57 -13.86
N ALA A 104 8.19 4.47 -15.13
CA ALA A 104 9.11 4.31 -16.25
C ALA A 104 9.97 5.56 -16.48
N GLY A 105 11.20 5.33 -16.95
CA GLY A 105 12.19 6.37 -17.21
C GLY A 105 13.56 5.96 -16.73
N ASP A 106 14.51 6.89 -16.78
CA ASP A 106 15.87 6.65 -16.36
C ASP A 106 15.91 6.24 -14.87
N GLY A 107 16.75 5.24 -14.58
CA GLY A 107 16.90 4.70 -13.22
C GLY A 107 15.75 3.81 -12.72
N ALA A 108 14.78 3.43 -13.57
CA ALA A 108 13.68 2.53 -13.19
C ALA A 108 14.21 1.20 -12.59
N GLU A 109 15.18 0.57 -13.23
CA GLU A 109 15.80 -0.67 -12.71
C GLU A 109 16.50 -0.45 -11.37
N GLY A 110 17.13 0.72 -11.17
CA GLY A 110 17.73 1.10 -9.89
C GLY A 110 16.68 1.22 -8.79
N ARG A 111 15.55 1.90 -9.07
CA ARG A 111 14.42 1.98 -8.14
C ARG A 111 13.83 0.61 -7.83
N LEU A 112 13.63 -0.23 -8.84
CA LEU A 112 13.14 -1.61 -8.67
C LEU A 112 14.04 -2.44 -7.77
N SER A 113 15.37 -2.28 -7.89
CA SER A 113 16.32 -3.00 -7.04
C SER A 113 16.25 -2.61 -5.57
N GLY A 114 15.77 -1.40 -5.27
CA GLY A 114 15.55 -0.92 -3.91
C GLY A 114 14.24 -1.43 -3.27
N ILE A 115 13.35 -2.04 -4.04
CA ILE A 115 12.08 -2.57 -3.53
C ILE A 115 12.28 -4.02 -3.06
N THR A 116 12.02 -4.25 -1.79
CA THR A 116 12.19 -5.54 -1.12
C THR A 116 10.89 -6.02 -0.50
N MET A 117 10.66 -7.33 -0.56
CA MET A 117 9.62 -8.01 0.20
C MET A 117 10.29 -8.77 1.36
N SER A 118 9.82 -8.53 2.58
CA SER A 118 10.28 -9.23 3.78
C SER A 118 9.19 -10.16 4.28
N ILE A 119 9.58 -11.36 4.72
CA ILE A 119 8.68 -12.32 5.35
C ILE A 119 9.31 -12.76 6.67
N GLU A 120 8.76 -12.29 7.77
CA GLU A 120 9.29 -12.50 9.11
C GLU A 120 8.16 -12.89 10.06
N ASN A 121 8.31 -14.03 10.75
CA ASN A 121 7.33 -14.54 11.72
C ASN A 121 5.88 -14.60 11.17
N GLY A 122 5.73 -15.01 9.91
CA GLY A 122 4.45 -15.07 9.22
C GLY A 122 3.85 -13.72 8.81
N SER A 123 4.61 -12.63 8.93
CA SER A 123 4.24 -11.29 8.46
C SER A 123 4.93 -10.98 7.13
N VAL A 124 4.14 -10.63 6.11
CA VAL A 124 4.59 -10.14 4.82
C VAL A 124 4.54 -8.61 4.84
N SER A 125 5.67 -7.97 4.53
CA SER A 125 5.77 -6.53 4.37
C SER A 125 6.63 -6.16 3.16
N THR A 126 6.44 -4.96 2.63
CA THR A 126 7.19 -4.45 1.48
C THR A 126 7.84 -3.13 1.83
N HIS A 127 9.12 -2.99 1.50
CA HIS A 127 9.90 -1.78 1.72
C HIS A 127 10.49 -1.31 0.39
N GLY A 128 10.82 -0.03 0.30
CA GLY A 128 11.39 0.56 -0.89
C GLY A 128 12.29 1.74 -0.57
N PRO A 129 12.89 2.35 -1.60
CA PRO A 129 13.76 3.50 -1.42
C PRO A 129 13.00 4.69 -0.80
N SER A 130 13.60 5.34 0.20
CA SER A 130 13.06 6.54 0.85
C SER A 130 13.30 7.80 0.00
N GLY A 131 12.33 8.71 -0.06
CA GLY A 131 12.46 9.99 -0.78
C GLY A 131 11.11 10.65 -1.11
N GLU A 132 11.12 11.94 -1.47
CA GLU A 132 9.91 12.79 -1.58
C GLU A 132 8.95 12.47 -2.75
N ALA A 133 9.30 11.56 -3.64
CA ALA A 133 8.40 11.08 -4.66
C ALA A 133 8.45 9.55 -4.72
N GLU A 134 7.54 8.92 -3.98
CA GLU A 134 7.33 7.47 -3.99
C GLU A 134 6.75 7.04 -5.34
N HIS A 135 7.59 7.04 -6.38
CA HIS A 135 7.26 6.55 -7.72
C HIS A 135 7.38 5.03 -7.79
N TRP A 136 6.88 4.35 -6.76
CA TRP A 136 6.89 2.91 -6.67
C TRP A 136 5.67 2.39 -5.90
N THR A 137 5.29 1.15 -6.18
CA THR A 137 4.28 0.44 -5.42
C THR A 137 4.52 -1.07 -5.52
N VAL A 138 3.86 -1.83 -4.66
CA VAL A 138 3.83 -3.29 -4.74
C VAL A 138 2.39 -3.76 -4.67
N TYR A 139 1.99 -4.58 -5.64
CA TYR A 139 0.76 -5.36 -5.56
C TYR A 139 1.10 -6.79 -5.19
N LEU A 140 0.42 -7.35 -4.19
CA LEU A 140 0.66 -8.71 -3.71
C LEU A 140 -0.37 -9.66 -4.31
N LEU A 141 0.12 -10.67 -5.05
CA LEU A 141 -0.68 -11.82 -5.46
C LEU A 141 -0.35 -12.99 -4.53
N ILE A 142 -1.31 -13.39 -3.70
CA ILE A 142 -1.12 -14.43 -2.68
C ILE A 142 -1.99 -15.63 -3.03
N ARG A 143 -1.38 -16.81 -3.13
CA ARG A 143 -2.10 -18.08 -3.10
C ARG A 143 -2.07 -18.63 -1.68
N THR A 144 -3.24 -18.93 -1.12
CA THR A 144 -3.40 -19.30 0.29
C THR A 144 -3.95 -20.73 0.42
N PRO A 145 -3.37 -21.58 1.28
CA PRO A 145 -3.90 -22.93 1.48
C PRO A 145 -5.32 -22.85 2.03
N LYS A 146 -6.16 -23.83 1.69
CA LYS A 146 -7.47 -23.95 2.31
C LYS A 146 -7.34 -24.09 3.83
N SER A 147 -8.31 -23.53 4.56
CA SER A 147 -8.33 -23.48 6.03
C SER A 147 -7.13 -22.73 6.62
N ALA A 148 -6.76 -21.59 6.03
CA ALA A 148 -5.74 -20.69 6.57
C ALA A 148 -6.36 -19.73 7.61
N THR A 149 -5.52 -19.13 8.45
CA THR A 149 -5.88 -17.92 9.21
C THR A 149 -5.09 -16.76 8.63
N VAL A 150 -5.79 -15.74 8.12
CA VAL A 150 -5.20 -14.63 7.39
C VAL A 150 -5.65 -13.30 8.00
N GLU A 151 -4.70 -12.38 8.15
CA GLU A 151 -4.94 -10.99 8.53
C GLU A 151 -4.37 -10.08 7.45
N VAL A 152 -5.19 -9.17 6.90
CA VAL A 152 -4.76 -8.20 5.88
C VAL A 152 -5.14 -6.80 6.34
N GLU A 153 -4.16 -5.90 6.40
CA GLU A 153 -4.39 -4.49 6.73
C GLU A 153 -3.79 -3.60 5.65
N THR A 154 -4.62 -2.81 4.95
CA THR A 154 -4.14 -1.87 3.91
C THR A 154 -4.50 -0.42 4.23
N LEU A 155 -3.64 0.51 3.82
CA LEU A 155 -3.90 1.93 3.92
C LEU A 155 -4.65 2.43 2.68
N ASN A 156 -4.02 2.43 1.50
CA ASN A 156 -4.63 2.85 0.24
C ASN A 156 -4.46 1.77 -0.82
N GLY A 157 -5.53 1.02 -1.08
CA GLY A 157 -5.55 0.06 -2.18
C GLY A 157 -6.60 -1.02 -2.01
N PRO A 158 -6.94 -1.72 -3.11
CA PRO A 158 -7.96 -2.75 -3.08
C PRO A 158 -7.47 -4.00 -2.33
N ILE A 159 -8.41 -4.66 -1.65
CA ILE A 159 -8.23 -6.03 -1.16
C ILE A 159 -9.24 -6.93 -1.88
N SER A 160 -8.77 -8.02 -2.48
CA SER A 160 -9.65 -8.98 -3.17
C SER A 160 -9.40 -10.41 -2.70
N PHE A 161 -10.46 -11.13 -2.34
CA PHE A 161 -10.43 -12.53 -1.92
C PHE A 161 -11.22 -13.41 -2.88
N TYR A 162 -10.62 -14.52 -3.31
CA TYR A 162 -11.22 -15.49 -4.23
C TYR A 162 -11.04 -16.91 -3.71
N ASP A 163 -12.13 -17.66 -3.56
CA ASP A 163 -12.10 -19.09 -3.24
C ASP A 163 -11.32 -19.40 -1.95
N VAL A 164 -11.43 -18.51 -0.95
CA VAL A 164 -10.67 -18.56 0.31
C VAL A 164 -11.48 -19.24 1.41
N ASP A 165 -10.83 -20.18 2.13
CA ASP A 165 -11.44 -20.91 3.24
C ASP A 165 -10.71 -20.66 4.56
N GLY A 166 -11.44 -20.62 5.67
CA GLY A 166 -10.88 -20.59 7.03
C GLY A 166 -11.26 -19.33 7.82
N LYS A 167 -10.27 -18.68 8.42
CA LYS A 167 -10.46 -17.47 9.23
C LYS A 167 -9.81 -16.28 8.54
N LEU A 168 -10.57 -15.21 8.39
CA LEU A 168 -10.11 -14.02 7.70
C LEU A 168 -10.45 -12.75 8.48
N THR A 169 -9.43 -11.93 8.73
CA THR A 169 -9.60 -10.56 9.20
C THR A 169 -9.06 -9.62 8.12
N ALA A 170 -9.88 -8.67 7.67
CA ALA A 170 -9.48 -7.72 6.64
C ALA A 170 -9.88 -6.30 7.04
N HIS A 171 -8.90 -5.40 7.05
CA HIS A 171 -9.09 -3.98 7.36
C HIS A 171 -8.53 -3.13 6.21
N ALA A 172 -9.35 -2.24 5.65
CA ALA A 172 -8.92 -1.25 4.68
C ALA A 172 -9.25 0.16 5.16
N HIS A 173 -8.28 1.07 5.12
CA HIS A 173 -8.56 2.48 5.39
C HIS A 173 -9.19 3.15 4.17
N ASN A 174 -8.57 3.02 2.99
CA ASN A 174 -9.06 3.57 1.73
C ASN A 174 -8.96 2.50 0.62
N GLY A 175 -10.07 1.90 0.25
CA GLY A 175 -10.08 0.97 -0.87
C GLY A 175 -11.27 0.02 -0.83
N PRO A 176 -11.75 -0.41 -2.00
CA PRO A 176 -12.79 -1.42 -2.03
C PRO A 176 -12.24 -2.73 -1.46
N ILE A 177 -13.09 -3.45 -0.72
CA ILE A 177 -12.84 -4.85 -0.37
C ILE A 177 -13.81 -5.71 -1.18
N SER A 178 -13.28 -6.67 -1.94
CA SER A 178 -14.09 -7.65 -2.66
C SER A 178 -13.82 -9.05 -2.13
N MET A 179 -14.87 -9.85 -2.01
CA MET A 179 -14.80 -11.24 -1.60
C MET A 179 -15.73 -12.07 -2.47
N ARG A 180 -15.20 -13.12 -3.09
CA ARG A 180 -15.97 -14.10 -3.85
C ARG A 180 -15.63 -15.51 -3.40
N ASN A 181 -16.66 -16.33 -3.16
CA ASN A 181 -16.52 -17.73 -2.78
C ASN A 181 -15.70 -17.93 -1.50
N PHE A 182 -16.18 -17.38 -0.38
CA PHE A 182 -15.53 -17.56 0.92
C PHE A 182 -16.26 -18.60 1.77
N SER A 183 -15.52 -19.45 2.50
CA SER A 183 -16.10 -20.38 3.47
C SER A 183 -15.40 -20.30 4.83
N GLY A 184 -16.12 -19.95 5.89
CA GLY A 184 -15.62 -19.95 7.26
C GLY A 184 -16.05 -18.73 8.07
N ASP A 185 -15.12 -18.15 8.83
CA ASP A 185 -15.37 -16.99 9.70
C ASP A 185 -14.60 -15.77 9.17
N ALA A 186 -15.29 -14.68 8.85
CA ALA A 186 -14.64 -13.43 8.44
C ALA A 186 -15.11 -12.21 9.25
N ASP A 187 -14.17 -11.34 9.59
CA ASP A 187 -14.40 -9.97 10.07
C ASP A 187 -13.74 -9.00 9.09
N ILE A 188 -14.57 -8.24 8.37
CA ILE A 188 -14.15 -7.36 7.28
C ILE A 188 -14.61 -5.95 7.62
N SER A 189 -13.70 -4.98 7.53
CA SER A 189 -14.08 -3.58 7.63
C SER A 189 -13.31 -2.66 6.70
N ALA A 190 -14.00 -1.65 6.23
CA ALA A 190 -13.45 -0.57 5.43
C ALA A 190 -13.83 0.77 6.07
N LEU A 191 -12.90 1.70 6.19
CA LEU A 191 -13.23 3.07 6.59
C LEU A 191 -13.84 3.82 5.40
N ASN A 192 -13.13 3.84 4.27
CA ASN A 192 -13.58 4.49 3.04
C ASN A 192 -13.53 3.51 1.87
N GLY A 193 -14.69 3.24 1.27
CA GLY A 193 -14.84 2.37 0.11
C GLY A 193 -15.88 1.26 0.29
N PRO A 194 -16.45 0.75 -0.82
CA PRO A 194 -17.48 -0.27 -0.77
C PRO A 194 -16.89 -1.64 -0.39
N ILE A 195 -17.71 -2.45 0.26
CA ILE A 195 -17.43 -3.87 0.49
C ILE A 195 -18.41 -4.70 -0.34
N SER A 196 -17.91 -5.59 -1.20
CA SER A 196 -18.72 -6.49 -2.03
C SER A 196 -18.44 -7.94 -1.65
N VAL A 197 -19.50 -8.71 -1.41
CA VAL A 197 -19.40 -10.14 -1.08
C VAL A 197 -20.33 -10.96 -1.99
N GLU A 198 -19.78 -11.98 -2.63
CA GLU A 198 -20.49 -12.91 -3.50
C GLU A 198 -20.17 -14.36 -3.12
N GLY A 199 -21.18 -15.23 -3.06
CA GLY A 199 -20.96 -16.68 -2.93
C GLY A 199 -20.32 -17.13 -1.62
N SER A 200 -20.64 -16.52 -0.48
CA SER A 200 -20.03 -16.86 0.81
C SER A 200 -20.88 -17.78 1.69
N SER A 201 -20.24 -18.65 2.48
CA SER A 201 -20.87 -19.47 3.51
C SER A 201 -20.13 -19.36 4.86
N GLY A 202 -20.86 -19.48 5.97
CA GLY A 202 -20.31 -19.37 7.32
C GLY A 202 -20.71 -18.07 8.02
N SER A 203 -19.85 -17.57 8.93
CA SER A 203 -20.12 -16.37 9.72
C SER A 203 -19.37 -15.17 9.16
N LEU A 204 -20.12 -14.17 8.68
CA LEU A 204 -19.55 -12.92 8.18
C LEU A 204 -19.95 -11.74 9.05
N ARG A 205 -18.95 -10.96 9.46
CA ARG A 205 -19.15 -9.64 10.02
C ARG A 205 -18.53 -8.61 9.09
N ILE A 206 -19.35 -7.68 8.62
CA ILE A 206 -18.95 -6.67 7.64
C ILE A 206 -19.32 -5.30 8.19
N ARG A 207 -18.39 -4.35 8.13
CA ARG A 207 -18.63 -2.94 8.51
C ARG A 207 -18.02 -1.99 7.51
N THR A 208 -18.76 -0.96 7.13
CA THR A 208 -18.20 0.20 6.43
C THR A 208 -18.64 1.47 7.13
N GLU A 209 -17.78 2.48 7.16
CA GLU A 209 -18.13 3.81 7.70
C GLU A 209 -18.58 4.75 6.59
N ASN A 210 -17.75 4.90 5.54
CA ASN A 210 -18.00 5.77 4.39
C ASN A 210 -17.89 4.94 3.09
N GLY A 211 -18.91 4.13 2.79
CA GLY A 211 -18.87 3.19 1.66
C GLY A 211 -20.20 2.96 0.96
#